data_AF-A0A1I7WYS0-F1
#
_entry.id   AF-A0A1I7WYS0-F1
#
_cell.length_a   1.000
_cell.length_b   1.000
_cell.length_c   1.000
_cell.angle_alpha   90.00
_cell.angle_beta   90.00
_cell.angle_gamma   90.00
#
_symmetry.space_group_name_H-M   'P 1'
#
loop_
_entity.id
_entity.type
_entity.pdbx_description
1 polymer ?
#
loop_
_entity_poly.entity_id
_entity_poly.type
_entity_poly.pdbx_seq_one_letter_code
_entity_poly.pdbx_strand_id
1 'polypeptide(L)'
;MARETIDPFEREMTTLQVVDWEPNTLMAWIAGAGHRIMDEISDEEISQKITRLIRDMKDDQTIEPPSLIIRTQLTKNDLLLGSYSYMSAAQARAGISHSRLAIPVKHNGRPKVLFAGEATHHRLFQTAVGAYLSGRREAERLFADWMWNNSEMSMRTTRKLHVNINNTTLFIPNNLPYSATCVSAQSVD
;
A
#
# COMPACT_ATOMS: atom_id res chain seq x y z
N MET A 1 20.21 -24.90 -27.79
CA MET A 1 19.41 -26.13 -27.57
C MET A 1 18.35 -25.84 -26.51
N ALA A 2 17.10 -26.26 -26.70
CA ALA A 2 16.07 -26.09 -25.66
C ALA A 2 16.37 -27.03 -24.47
N ARG A 3 16.28 -26.52 -23.24
CA ARG A 3 16.49 -27.33 -22.03
C ARG A 3 15.30 -28.26 -21.80
N GLU A 4 15.58 -29.49 -21.39
CA GLU A 4 14.54 -30.48 -21.03
C GLU A 4 13.83 -30.13 -19.71
N THR A 5 14.49 -29.40 -18.82
CA THR A 5 13.95 -28.95 -17.53
C THR A 5 14.18 -27.44 -17.35
N ILE A 6 13.13 -26.75 -16.90
CA ILE A 6 13.17 -25.32 -16.58
C ILE A 6 13.50 -25.18 -15.10
N ASP A 7 14.48 -24.34 -14.77
CA ASP A 7 14.84 -24.05 -13.38
C ASP A 7 13.64 -23.43 -12.66
N PRO A 8 13.31 -23.83 -11.41
CA PRO A 8 12.24 -23.19 -10.65
C PRO A 8 12.38 -21.67 -10.55
N PHE A 9 13.61 -21.14 -10.50
CA PHE A 9 13.87 -19.70 -10.56
C PHE A 9 13.44 -19.09 -11.89
N GLU A 10 13.82 -19.71 -13.01
CA GLU A 10 13.45 -19.26 -14.36
C GLU A 10 11.93 -19.31 -14.56
N ARG A 11 11.25 -20.32 -14.00
CA ARG A 11 9.80 -20.52 -14.13
C ARG A 11 8.98 -19.40 -13.49
N GLU A 12 9.43 -18.88 -12.35
CA GLU A 12 8.69 -17.85 -11.59
C GLU A 12 9.06 -16.42 -12.03
N MET A 13 10.05 -16.28 -12.93
CA MET A 13 10.41 -15.00 -13.54
C MET A 13 9.50 -14.70 -14.73
N THR A 14 8.77 -13.58 -14.66
CA THR A 14 7.80 -13.20 -15.69
C THR A 14 8.41 -12.35 -16.78
N THR A 15 9.37 -11.48 -16.45
CA THR A 15 10.05 -10.62 -17.41
C THR A 15 11.48 -10.35 -16.98
N LEU A 16 12.38 -10.22 -17.95
CA LEU A 16 13.72 -9.68 -17.79
C LEU A 16 13.89 -8.57 -18.84
N GLN A 17 14.09 -7.33 -18.40
CA GLN A 17 14.08 -6.16 -19.28
C GLN A 17 15.25 -5.23 -18.99
N VAL A 18 15.67 -4.49 -20.02
CA VAL A 18 16.64 -3.40 -19.88
C VAL A 18 15.97 -2.24 -19.17
N VAL A 19 16.72 -1.56 -18.30
CA VAL A 19 16.28 -0.32 -17.65
C VAL A 19 16.77 0.86 -18.48
N ASP A 20 15.84 1.64 -19.04
CA ASP A 20 16.19 2.70 -20.01
C ASP A 20 16.93 3.89 -19.38
N TRP A 21 16.73 4.13 -18.09
CA TRP A 21 17.33 5.27 -17.38
C TRP A 21 18.67 4.97 -16.70
N GLU A 22 19.11 3.70 -16.67
CA GLU A 22 20.37 3.30 -16.04
C GLU A 22 21.13 2.30 -16.94
N PRO A 23 22.34 2.66 -17.43
CA PRO A 23 23.09 1.79 -18.32
C PRO A 23 23.48 0.48 -17.62
N ASN A 24 23.65 -0.58 -18.42
CA ASN A 24 24.09 -1.91 -17.96
C ASN A 24 23.25 -2.50 -16.82
N THR A 25 21.97 -2.10 -16.71
CA THR A 25 21.06 -2.58 -15.69
C THR A 25 19.91 -3.36 -16.30
N LEU A 26 19.64 -4.53 -15.73
CA LEU A 26 18.49 -5.36 -16.05
C LEU A 26 17.56 -5.43 -14.84
N MET A 27 16.25 -5.38 -15.10
CA MET A 27 15.22 -5.58 -14.10
C MET A 27 14.46 -6.88 -14.38
N ALA A 28 14.39 -7.72 -13.36
CA ALA A 28 13.61 -8.95 -13.39
C ALA A 28 12.34 -8.80 -12.53
N TRP A 29 11.21 -9.26 -13.05
CA TRP A 29 9.97 -9.40 -12.27
C TRP A 29 9.78 -10.86 -11.87
N ILE A 30 9.59 -11.08 -10.58
CA ILE A 30 9.31 -12.39 -10.00
C ILE A 30 7.88 -12.38 -9.46
N ALA A 31 7.07 -13.34 -9.87
CA ALA A 31 5.66 -13.43 -9.46
C ALA A 31 5.31 -14.84 -8.97
N GLY A 32 4.04 -15.04 -8.57
CA GLY A 32 3.53 -16.35 -8.18
C GLY A 32 4.23 -16.91 -6.93
N ALA A 33 4.77 -18.12 -7.05
CA ALA A 33 5.46 -18.81 -5.96
C ALA A 33 6.92 -18.36 -5.81
N GLY A 34 7.41 -17.51 -6.71
CA GLY A 34 8.80 -17.06 -6.74
C GLY A 34 9.27 -16.29 -5.50
N HIS A 35 8.36 -15.68 -4.72
CA HIS A 35 8.72 -15.02 -3.46
C HIS A 35 9.44 -15.96 -2.47
N ARG A 36 9.03 -17.24 -2.41
CA ARG A 36 9.68 -18.24 -1.54
C ARG A 36 11.11 -18.52 -1.95
N ILE A 37 11.34 -18.61 -3.26
CA ILE A 37 12.66 -18.80 -3.84
C ILE A 37 13.51 -17.58 -3.54
N MET A 38 12.98 -16.38 -3.81
CA MET A 38 13.68 -15.10 -3.62
C MET A 38 13.98 -14.76 -2.17
N ASP A 39 13.27 -15.34 -1.22
CA ASP A 39 13.56 -15.17 0.20
C ASP A 39 14.78 -16.00 0.64
N GLU A 40 14.98 -17.19 0.06
CA GLU A 40 15.97 -18.17 0.54
C GLU A 40 17.27 -18.18 -0.27
N ILE A 41 17.18 -17.93 -1.57
CA ILE A 41 18.32 -17.98 -2.49
C ILE A 41 19.37 -16.90 -2.15
N SER A 42 20.66 -17.17 -2.33
CA SER A 42 21.72 -16.16 -2.14
C SER A 42 21.89 -15.27 -3.38
N ASP A 43 22.52 -14.11 -3.22
CA ASP A 43 22.76 -13.19 -4.33
C ASP A 43 23.76 -13.79 -5.33
N GLU A 44 24.72 -14.60 -4.87
CA GLU A 44 25.66 -15.34 -5.72
C GLU A 44 24.94 -16.37 -6.58
N GLU A 45 24.00 -17.12 -6.01
CA GLU A 45 23.23 -18.11 -6.77
C GLU A 45 22.29 -17.44 -7.78
N ILE A 46 21.65 -16.31 -7.42
CA ILE A 46 20.89 -15.48 -8.37
C ILE A 46 21.81 -15.04 -9.52
N SER A 47 22.98 -14.50 -9.21
CA SER A 47 23.95 -14.02 -10.20
C SER A 47 24.31 -15.12 -11.18
N GLN A 48 24.63 -16.33 -10.69
CA GLN A 48 24.95 -17.48 -11.53
C GLN A 48 23.76 -17.90 -12.43
N LYS A 49 22.54 -18.00 -11.86
CA LYS A 49 21.34 -18.41 -12.61
C LYS A 49 20.96 -17.40 -13.69
N ILE A 50 20.94 -16.10 -13.37
CA ILE A 50 20.64 -15.04 -14.33
C ILE A 50 21.69 -15.00 -15.45
N THR A 51 22.97 -15.08 -15.09
CA THR A 51 24.07 -15.09 -16.08
C THR A 51 23.91 -16.26 -17.03
N ARG A 52 23.65 -17.46 -16.50
CA ARG A 52 23.44 -18.66 -17.29
C ARG A 52 22.27 -18.46 -18.26
N LEU A 53 21.11 -18.02 -17.76
CA LEU A 53 19.93 -17.75 -18.59
C LEU A 53 20.23 -16.79 -19.73
N ILE A 54 20.89 -15.66 -19.45
CA ILE A 54 21.22 -14.66 -20.48
C ILE A 54 22.17 -15.25 -21.53
N ARG A 55 23.19 -15.99 -21.10
CA ARG A 55 24.12 -16.68 -22.00
C ARG A 55 23.40 -17.66 -22.92
N ASP A 56 22.41 -18.40 -22.42
CA ASP A 56 21.61 -19.30 -23.26
C ASP A 56 20.69 -18.53 -24.22
N MET A 57 20.07 -17.45 -23.75
CA MET A 57 19.17 -16.62 -24.57
C MET A 57 19.90 -15.88 -25.70
N LYS A 58 21.17 -15.52 -25.47
CA LYS A 58 22.02 -14.81 -26.42
C LYS A 58 22.97 -15.71 -27.21
N ASP A 59 23.08 -16.98 -26.83
CA ASP A 59 24.09 -17.92 -27.33
C ASP A 59 25.51 -17.35 -27.25
N ASP A 60 25.83 -16.69 -26.13
CA ASP A 60 27.10 -15.99 -25.91
C ASP A 60 27.62 -16.28 -24.51
N GLN A 61 28.72 -17.03 -24.43
CA GLN A 61 29.35 -17.42 -23.17
C GLN A 61 30.28 -16.35 -22.57
N THR A 62 30.55 -15.27 -23.31
CA THR A 62 31.45 -14.18 -22.89
C THR A 62 30.76 -13.17 -21.97
N ILE A 63 29.44 -13.25 -21.83
CA ILE A 63 28.65 -12.36 -20.96
C ILE A 63 29.09 -12.57 -19.51
N GLU A 64 29.62 -11.52 -18.89
CA GLU A 64 30.06 -11.51 -17.50
C GLU A 64 28.86 -11.53 -16.52
N PRO A 65 29.04 -12.07 -15.31
CA PRO A 65 28.01 -12.03 -14.29
C PRO A 65 27.74 -10.59 -13.81
N PRO A 66 26.52 -10.31 -13.31
CA PRO A 66 26.20 -8.99 -12.76
C PRO A 66 27.11 -8.67 -11.56
N SER A 67 27.63 -7.44 -11.54
CA SER A 67 28.50 -6.94 -10.47
C SER A 67 27.74 -6.61 -9.19
N LEU A 68 26.43 -6.38 -9.28
CA LEU A 68 25.57 -6.03 -8.16
C LEU A 68 24.18 -6.66 -8.35
N ILE A 69 23.65 -7.24 -7.28
CA ILE A 69 22.26 -7.69 -7.19
C ILE A 69 21.54 -6.78 -6.19
N ILE A 70 20.44 -6.17 -6.62
CA ILE A 70 19.52 -5.42 -5.74
C ILE A 70 18.18 -6.14 -5.76
N ARG A 71 17.69 -6.54 -4.59
CA ARG A 71 16.38 -7.17 -4.42
C ARG A 71 15.70 -6.70 -3.16
N THR A 72 14.38 -6.86 -3.13
CA THR A 72 13.57 -6.64 -1.93
C THR A 72 12.94 -7.95 -1.49
N GLN A 73 13.25 -8.40 -0.28
CA GLN A 73 12.62 -9.58 0.34
C GLN A 73 11.35 -9.14 1.07
N LEU A 74 10.28 -8.91 0.31
CA LEU A 74 9.04 -8.30 0.81
C LEU A 74 8.38 -9.14 1.93
N THR A 75 8.45 -10.47 1.84
CA THR A 75 7.87 -11.41 2.79
C THR A 75 8.69 -11.59 4.06
N LYS A 76 10.01 -11.38 4.00
CA LYS A 76 10.90 -11.38 5.19
C LYS A 76 11.04 -10.02 5.86
N ASN A 77 10.50 -8.96 5.27
CA ASN A 77 10.51 -7.64 5.89
C ASN A 77 9.38 -7.55 6.93
N ASP A 78 9.74 -7.40 8.21
CA ASP A 78 8.80 -7.35 9.34
C ASP A 78 7.75 -6.23 9.24
N LEU A 79 8.01 -5.19 8.45
CA LEU A 79 7.09 -4.08 8.24
C LEU A 79 6.14 -4.28 7.04
N LEU A 80 6.47 -5.19 6.12
CA LEU A 80 5.73 -5.40 4.88
C LEU A 80 4.99 -6.74 4.87
N LEU A 81 5.67 -7.83 5.27
CA LEU A 81 5.14 -9.20 5.34
C LEU A 81 4.50 -9.69 4.02
N GLY A 82 4.84 -9.07 2.91
CA GLY A 82 4.20 -9.25 1.61
C GLY A 82 4.30 -8.01 0.73
N SER A 83 3.81 -8.13 -0.50
CA SER A 83 3.80 -7.03 -1.48
C SER A 83 2.59 -6.11 -1.31
N TYR A 84 1.41 -6.66 -1.57
CA TYR A 84 0.14 -5.94 -1.53
C TYR A 84 -1.01 -6.94 -1.32
N SER A 85 -2.14 -6.45 -0.82
CA SER A 85 -3.32 -7.27 -0.55
C SER A 85 -3.92 -7.84 -1.84
N TYR A 86 -4.70 -8.93 -1.76
CA TYR A 86 -5.49 -9.41 -2.89
C TYR A 86 -6.71 -10.16 -2.37
N MET A 87 -7.73 -10.31 -3.21
CA MET A 87 -8.90 -11.11 -2.84
C MET A 87 -8.60 -12.59 -3.03
N SER A 88 -8.42 -13.32 -1.93
CA SER A 88 -8.20 -14.77 -1.99
C SER A 88 -9.46 -15.52 -2.41
N ALA A 89 -9.29 -16.73 -2.96
CA ALA A 89 -10.43 -17.61 -3.30
C ALA A 89 -11.29 -17.95 -2.07
N ALA A 90 -10.68 -18.07 -0.88
CA ALA A 90 -11.39 -18.28 0.37
C ALA A 90 -12.25 -17.05 0.73
N GLN A 91 -11.68 -15.85 0.64
CA GLN A 91 -12.38 -14.59 0.88
C GLN A 91 -13.56 -14.39 -0.10
N ALA A 92 -13.33 -14.64 -1.40
CA ALA A 92 -14.35 -14.53 -2.43
C ALA A 92 -15.52 -15.50 -2.18
N ARG A 93 -15.21 -16.78 -1.87
CA ARG A 93 -16.23 -17.78 -1.53
C ARG A 93 -17.04 -17.41 -0.28
N ALA A 94 -16.40 -16.76 0.69
CA ALA A 94 -17.06 -16.28 1.89
C ALA A 94 -17.85 -14.96 1.68
N GLY A 95 -17.81 -14.36 0.48
CA GLY A 95 -18.46 -13.08 0.20
C GLY A 95 -17.90 -11.92 1.02
N ILE A 96 -16.64 -12.01 1.47
CA ILE A 96 -16.02 -11.01 2.33
C ILE A 96 -15.42 -9.89 1.46
N SER A 97 -16.03 -8.70 1.51
CA SER A 97 -15.48 -7.52 0.83
C SER A 97 -14.31 -6.89 1.58
N HIS A 98 -13.34 -6.35 0.83
CA HIS A 98 -12.27 -5.49 1.36
C HIS A 98 -12.80 -4.29 2.16
N SER A 99 -14.02 -3.82 1.86
CA SER A 99 -14.66 -2.74 2.62
C SER A 99 -14.86 -3.08 4.11
N ARG A 100 -14.90 -4.37 4.47
CA ARG A 100 -14.97 -4.80 5.87
C ARG A 100 -13.74 -4.38 6.68
N LEU A 101 -12.56 -4.31 6.05
CA LEU A 101 -11.33 -3.85 6.70
C LEU A 101 -11.39 -2.35 7.05
N ALA A 102 -12.26 -1.57 6.40
CA ALA A 102 -12.44 -0.14 6.67
C ALA A 102 -13.42 0.16 7.83
N ILE A 103 -14.00 -0.87 8.46
CA ILE A 103 -14.93 -0.72 9.57
C ILE A 103 -14.14 -0.34 10.83
N PRO A 104 -14.44 0.80 11.47
CA PRO A 104 -13.69 1.25 12.64
C PRO A 104 -14.08 0.45 13.88
N VAL A 105 -13.13 0.23 14.79
CA VAL A 105 -13.45 -0.27 16.13
C VAL A 105 -14.02 0.89 16.94
N LYS A 106 -15.21 0.69 17.52
CA LYS A 106 -15.92 1.72 18.28
C LYS A 106 -15.98 1.38 19.77
N HIS A 107 -15.94 2.40 20.61
CA HIS A 107 -16.23 2.32 22.04
C HIS A 107 -17.26 3.40 22.38
N ASN A 108 -18.37 3.02 23.01
CA ASN A 108 -19.51 3.90 23.30
C ASN A 108 -20.01 4.67 22.07
N GLY A 109 -20.15 3.97 20.94
CA GLY A 109 -20.62 4.54 19.67
C GLY A 109 -19.58 5.37 18.90
N ARG A 110 -18.42 5.68 19.50
CA ARG A 110 -17.37 6.52 18.89
C ARG A 110 -16.21 5.71 18.33
N PRO A 111 -15.67 6.06 17.15
CA PRO A 111 -14.48 5.41 16.61
C PRO A 111 -13.26 5.62 17.53
N LYS A 112 -12.52 4.55 17.81
CA LYS A 112 -11.27 4.55 18.58
C LYS A 112 -10.09 4.03 17.78
N VAL A 113 -10.33 3.05 16.93
CA VAL A 113 -9.34 2.56 15.97
C VAL A 113 -9.93 2.68 14.58
N LEU A 114 -9.20 3.36 13.70
CA LEU A 114 -9.53 3.56 12.31
C LEU A 114 -8.51 2.82 11.45
N PHE A 115 -8.94 2.32 10.30
CA PHE A 115 -8.10 1.53 9.40
C PHE A 115 -8.03 2.21 8.03
N ALA A 116 -6.81 2.58 7.65
CA ALA A 116 -6.46 3.10 6.34
C ALA A 116 -5.35 2.23 5.73
N GLY A 117 -5.02 2.49 4.47
CA GLY A 117 -4.07 1.71 3.68
C GLY A 117 -4.74 1.05 2.49
N GLU A 118 -3.92 0.60 1.53
CA GLU A 118 -4.38 0.06 0.24
C GLU A 118 -5.44 -1.03 0.41
N ALA A 119 -5.25 -1.93 1.38
CA ALA A 119 -6.11 -3.09 1.62
C ALA A 119 -7.55 -2.71 2.05
N THR A 120 -7.75 -1.48 2.51
CA THR A 120 -9.03 -0.99 3.03
C THR A 120 -9.86 -0.23 1.99
N HIS A 121 -9.34 -0.03 0.77
CA HIS A 121 -10.10 0.61 -0.29
C HIS A 121 -10.97 -0.41 -1.03
N HIS A 122 -12.28 -0.19 -1.04
CA HIS A 122 -13.26 -1.15 -1.58
C HIS A 122 -13.09 -1.54 -3.06
N ARG A 123 -12.42 -0.71 -3.87
CA ARG A 123 -12.22 -0.91 -5.32
C ARG A 123 -10.79 -0.76 -5.81
N LEU A 124 -9.94 -0.06 -5.06
CA LEU A 124 -8.60 0.36 -5.50
C LEU A 124 -7.54 -0.20 -4.54
N PHE A 125 -7.80 -1.38 -3.98
CA PHE A 125 -6.78 -2.13 -3.27
C PHE A 125 -5.62 -2.45 -4.23
N GLN A 126 -4.44 -2.72 -3.69
CA GLN A 126 -3.16 -2.90 -4.39
C GLN A 126 -2.54 -1.62 -4.98
N THR A 127 -3.14 -0.45 -4.74
CA THR A 127 -2.67 0.80 -5.37
C THR A 127 -2.34 1.89 -4.34
N ALA A 128 -1.34 2.70 -4.68
CA ALA A 128 -0.99 3.89 -3.90
C ALA A 128 -2.16 4.89 -3.83
N VAL A 129 -2.92 5.03 -4.92
CA VAL A 129 -4.12 5.89 -4.96
C VAL A 129 -5.18 5.39 -3.98
N GLY A 130 -5.41 4.08 -3.91
CA GLY A 130 -6.32 3.50 -2.92
C GLY A 130 -5.87 3.72 -1.49
N ALA A 131 -4.56 3.59 -1.22
CA ALA A 131 -3.99 3.93 0.09
C ALA A 131 -4.26 5.39 0.46
N TYR A 132 -3.95 6.33 -0.46
CA TYR A 132 -4.19 7.75 -0.26
C TYR A 132 -5.66 8.07 0.01
N LEU A 133 -6.57 7.57 -0.84
CA LEU A 133 -8.01 7.82 -0.69
C LEU A 133 -8.58 7.22 0.60
N SER A 134 -8.09 6.05 1.01
CA SER A 134 -8.48 5.46 2.28
C SER A 134 -8.00 6.29 3.49
N GLY A 135 -6.79 6.87 3.42
CA GLY A 135 -6.27 7.76 4.46
C GLY A 135 -7.13 9.02 4.60
N ARG A 136 -7.50 9.64 3.47
CA ARG A 136 -8.42 10.78 3.46
C ARG A 136 -9.78 10.44 4.08
N ARG A 137 -10.35 9.30 3.70
CA ARG A 137 -11.62 8.82 4.25
C ARG A 137 -11.59 8.69 5.78
N GLU A 138 -10.52 8.13 6.34
CA GLU A 138 -10.41 7.99 7.80
C GLU A 138 -10.13 9.33 8.49
N ALA A 139 -9.38 10.25 7.85
CA ALA A 139 -9.17 11.60 8.37
C ALA A 139 -10.49 12.39 8.43
N GLU A 140 -11.31 12.32 7.38
CA GLU A 140 -12.65 12.95 7.35
C GLU A 140 -13.57 12.35 8.42
N ARG A 141 -13.53 11.02 8.61
CA ARG A 141 -14.29 10.33 9.66
C ARG A 141 -13.89 10.78 11.06
N LEU A 142 -12.59 10.91 11.31
CA LEU A 142 -12.07 11.39 12.59
C LEU A 142 -12.46 12.85 12.84
N PHE A 143 -12.35 13.71 11.83
CA PHE A 143 -12.75 15.11 11.92
C PHE A 143 -14.25 15.25 12.23
N ALA A 144 -15.10 14.49 11.56
CA ALA A 144 -16.55 14.49 11.80
C ALA A 144 -16.92 14.05 13.23
N ASP A 145 -16.29 12.98 13.75
CA ASP A 145 -16.51 12.54 15.14
C ASP A 145 -16.06 13.61 16.16
N TRP A 146 -14.93 14.28 15.89
CA TRP A 146 -14.44 15.36 16.74
C TRP A 146 -15.40 16.57 16.77
N MET A 147 -15.86 17.01 15.59
CA MET A 147 -16.84 18.08 15.43
C MET A 147 -18.16 17.79 16.15
N TRP A 148 -18.72 16.59 15.93
CA TRP A 148 -19.96 16.17 16.58
C TRP A 148 -19.83 16.25 18.10
N ASN A 149 -18.74 15.73 18.67
CA ASN A 149 -18.52 15.74 20.10
C ASN A 149 -18.38 17.16 20.69
N ASN A 150 -17.71 18.07 19.99
CA ASN A 150 -17.61 19.46 20.42
C ASN A 150 -18.97 20.17 20.40
N SER A 151 -19.81 19.87 19.40
CA SER A 151 -21.16 20.41 19.33
C SER A 151 -22.07 19.85 20.45
N GLU A 152 -22.01 18.54 20.75
CA GLU A 152 -22.73 17.95 21.87
C GLU A 152 -22.26 18.51 23.23
N MET A 153 -20.96 18.69 23.40
CA MET A 153 -20.39 19.26 24.63
C MET A 153 -20.81 20.73 24.79
N SER A 154 -20.83 21.51 23.70
CA SER A 154 -21.36 22.87 23.68
C SER A 154 -22.85 22.87 24.07
N MET A 155 -23.69 22.03 23.44
CA MET A 155 -25.12 21.94 23.77
C MET A 155 -25.38 21.48 25.21
N ARG A 156 -24.61 20.53 25.75
CA ARG A 156 -24.73 20.09 27.16
C ARG A 156 -24.32 21.21 28.13
N THR A 157 -23.32 22.02 27.76
CA THR A 157 -22.89 23.20 28.54
C THR A 157 -23.96 24.29 28.49
N THR A 158 -24.53 24.60 27.32
CA THR A 158 -25.62 25.59 27.16
C THR A 158 -26.91 25.16 27.84
N ARG A 159 -27.23 23.86 27.88
CA ARG A 159 -28.38 23.33 28.65
C ARG A 159 -28.18 23.45 30.15
N LYS A 160 -26.94 23.32 30.66
CA LYS A 160 -26.62 23.60 32.07
C LYS A 160 -26.58 25.09 32.40
N LEU A 161 -26.33 25.94 31.41
CA LEU A 161 -26.27 27.41 31.55
C LEU A 161 -27.61 28.11 31.29
N HIS A 162 -28.73 27.39 31.11
CA HIS A 162 -30.06 28.00 31.12
C HIS A 162 -30.48 28.38 32.56
N VAL A 163 -29.81 29.41 33.09
CA VAL A 163 -30.39 30.32 34.08
C VAL A 163 -30.94 31.50 33.28
N ASN A 164 -32.22 31.79 33.50
CA ASN A 164 -33.00 32.78 32.78
C ASN A 164 -32.34 34.17 32.86
N ILE A 165 -31.87 34.69 31.73
CA ILE A 165 -31.56 36.12 31.58
C ILE A 165 -32.04 36.57 30.21
N ASN A 166 -32.99 37.49 30.24
CA ASN A 166 -33.57 38.17 29.09
C ASN A 166 -32.50 38.93 28.27
N ASN A 167 -32.78 39.01 26.96
CA ASN A 167 -32.16 39.84 25.92
C ASN A 167 -30.82 39.39 25.30
N THR A 168 -30.98 38.94 24.04
CA THR A 168 -30.18 39.22 22.83
C THR A 168 -28.68 38.89 22.86
N THR A 169 -28.24 37.98 21.98
CA THR A 169 -27.23 38.24 20.91
C THR A 169 -27.00 36.97 20.09
N LEU A 170 -27.11 37.10 18.76
CA LEU A 170 -26.75 36.11 17.75
C LEU A 170 -25.22 36.07 17.58
N PHE A 171 -24.59 34.90 17.70
CA PHE A 171 -23.18 34.71 17.36
C PHE A 171 -23.01 33.68 16.24
N ILE A 172 -22.54 34.16 15.09
CA ILE A 172 -21.96 33.35 14.01
C ILE A 172 -20.44 33.54 14.08
N PRO A 173 -19.61 32.50 14.28
CA PRO A 173 -18.20 32.60 13.99
C PRO A 173 -17.92 32.04 12.58
N ASN A 174 -17.74 32.97 11.65
CA ASN A 174 -16.85 32.79 10.51
C ASN A 174 -15.41 32.68 11.04
N ASN A 175 -14.68 31.62 10.66
CA ASN A 175 -13.23 31.65 10.43
C ASN A 175 -12.72 30.29 9.93
N LEU A 176 -12.49 30.20 8.62
CA LEU A 176 -11.59 29.23 7.99
C LEU A 176 -10.25 29.95 7.72
N PRO A 177 -9.14 29.43 8.26
CA PRO A 177 -7.99 29.07 7.43
C PRO A 177 -7.58 27.64 7.82
N TYR A 178 -7.17 26.74 6.93
CA TYR A 178 -5.92 26.76 6.19
C TYR A 178 -6.04 25.77 5.02
N SER A 179 -5.60 26.18 3.83
CA SER A 179 -5.36 25.26 2.73
C SER A 179 -4.11 24.44 3.03
N ALA A 180 -4.21 23.12 3.02
CA ALA A 180 -3.05 22.25 2.98
C ALA A 180 -2.75 21.90 1.52
N THR A 181 -1.88 22.70 0.88
CA THR A 181 -1.24 22.33 -0.37
C THR A 181 -0.16 21.29 -0.03
N CYS A 182 -0.38 20.04 -0.44
CA CYS A 182 0.67 19.02 -0.50
C CYS A 182 1.11 18.91 -1.96
N VAL A 183 2.35 19.32 -2.24
CA VAL A 183 3.02 19.05 -3.52
C VAL A 183 3.61 17.66 -3.42
N SER A 184 3.02 16.69 -4.12
CA SER A 184 3.70 15.43 -4.44
C SER A 184 4.19 15.49 -5.87
N ALA A 185 5.48 15.70 -6.05
CA ALA A 185 6.16 15.47 -7.30
C ALA A 185 6.28 13.95 -7.51
N GLN A 186 5.70 13.44 -8.60
CA GLN A 186 6.17 12.23 -9.27
C GLN A 186 6.02 12.45 -10.78
N SER A 187 7.17 12.41 -11.44
CA SER A 187 7.34 12.36 -12.89
C SER A 187 6.75 11.07 -13.44
N VAL A 188 5.98 11.20 -14.50
CA VAL A 188 5.82 10.19 -15.56
C VAL A 188 5.55 10.97 -16.82
N ASP A 189 6.64 11.47 -17.42
CA ASP A 189 7.15 11.07 -18.73
C ASP A 189 8.67 11.33 -18.75
#